data_AF-A0A1I8PFY5-F1
#
_entry.id   AF-A0A1I8PFY5-F1
#
_cell.length_a   1.000
_cell.length_b   1.000
_cell.length_c   1.000
_cell.angle_alpha   90.00
_cell.angle_beta   90.00
_cell.angle_gamma   90.00
#
_symmetry.space_group_name_H-M   'P 1'
#
loop_
_entity.id
_entity.type
_entity.pdbx_description
1 polymer ?
#
loop_
_entity_poly.entity_id
_entity_poly.type
_entity_poly.pdbx_seq_one_letter_code
_entity_poly.pdbx_strand_id
1 'polypeptide(L)'
;MTAEVMAANDTHWDPALSKLIASLKEAESLSNDQEIDFLQTLLESKELNALVNVHSKVAKVGRDDRLAPILSTSGMIMCEVLEQLSQQCHLNEDCREAFHLLQKPHLQSLLYAHDAIAQKDFYPHLPDLPIEMDEDEETIKIVQLVKSNEPLVSPGSDKNFKNILYMSGWHNH
;
A
#
# COMPACT_ATOMS: atom_id res chain seq x y z
N MET A 1 -10.06 -1.93 -36.10
CA MET A 1 -10.06 -0.66 -35.35
C MET A 1 -8.72 -0.53 -34.69
N THR A 2 -7.92 0.42 -35.17
CA THR A 2 -6.50 0.60 -34.90
C THR A 2 -6.26 1.12 -33.48
N ALA A 3 -5.28 0.53 -32.81
CA ALA A 3 -4.75 0.96 -31.53
C ALA A 3 -3.91 2.24 -31.74
N GLU A 4 -4.58 3.38 -31.83
CA GLU A 4 -3.93 4.70 -31.91
C GLU A 4 -4.55 5.62 -30.87
N VAL A 5 -4.21 5.40 -29.60
CA VAL A 5 -4.57 6.34 -28.52
C VAL A 5 -3.38 6.44 -27.55
N MET A 6 -2.63 7.54 -27.69
CA MET A 6 -1.83 8.21 -26.65
C MET A 6 -0.37 7.77 -26.44
N ALA A 7 0.43 7.85 -27.50
CA ALA A 7 1.87 8.17 -27.36
C ALA A 7 2.07 9.69 -27.53
N ALA A 8 1.42 10.49 -26.68
CA ALA A 8 1.78 11.91 -26.55
C ALA A 8 3.04 11.97 -25.70
N ASN A 9 4.18 12.11 -26.38
CA ASN A 9 5.52 12.20 -25.80
C ASN A 9 5.76 13.59 -25.18
N ASP A 10 4.84 14.05 -24.33
CA ASP A 10 5.10 15.17 -23.44
C ASP A 10 5.82 14.59 -22.23
N THR A 11 7.16 14.65 -22.26
CA THR A 11 8.00 14.27 -21.12
C THR A 11 7.86 15.36 -20.04
N HIS A 12 6.65 15.55 -19.52
CA HIS A 12 6.40 16.45 -18.40
C HIS A 12 6.98 15.78 -17.17
N TRP A 13 8.22 16.13 -16.84
CA TRP A 13 8.89 15.67 -15.63
C TRP A 13 8.00 15.94 -14.41
N ASP A 14 7.84 14.94 -13.53
CA ASP A 14 7.04 15.12 -12.32
C ASP A 14 7.62 16.30 -11.50
N PRO A 15 6.80 17.26 -11.06
CA PRO A 15 7.28 18.44 -10.34
C PRO A 15 8.04 18.13 -9.05
N ALA A 16 7.71 17.03 -8.37
CA ALA A 16 8.41 16.62 -7.16
C ALA A 16 9.83 16.14 -7.49
N LEU A 17 10.00 15.37 -8.56
CA LEU A 17 11.33 14.95 -9.04
C LEU A 17 12.17 16.15 -9.49
N SER A 18 11.58 17.10 -10.23
CA SER A 18 12.26 18.33 -10.63
C SER A 18 12.76 19.14 -9.42
N LYS A 19 11.94 19.21 -8.36
CA LYS A 19 12.32 19.88 -7.12
C LYS A 19 13.44 19.14 -6.39
N LEU A 20 13.40 17.80 -6.34
CA LEU A 20 14.45 16.98 -5.74
C LEU A 20 15.79 17.13 -6.46
N ILE A 21 15.78 17.16 -7.80
CA ILE A 21 16.99 17.39 -8.61
C ILE A 21 17.57 18.78 -8.32
N ALA A 22 16.74 19.82 -8.21
CA ALA A 22 17.20 21.16 -7.86
C ALA A 22 17.84 21.19 -6.46
N SER A 23 17.20 20.57 -5.46
CA SER A 23 17.75 20.46 -4.11
C SER A 23 19.03 19.63 -4.06
N LEU A 24 19.17 18.61 -4.90
CA LEU A 24 20.39 17.80 -4.98
C LEU A 24 21.57 18.63 -5.49
N LYS A 25 21.34 19.49 -6.50
CA LYS A 25 22.36 20.41 -7.03
C LYS A 25 22.79 21.46 -6.00
N GLU A 26 21.87 21.92 -5.15
CA GLU A 26 22.20 22.82 -4.03
C GLU A 26 23.05 22.11 -2.97
N ALA A 27 22.87 20.79 -2.78
CA ALA A 27 23.57 19.97 -1.81
C ALA A 27 24.90 19.38 -2.32
N GLU A 28 25.23 19.55 -3.60
CA GLU A 28 26.43 19.00 -4.26
C GLU A 28 27.73 19.40 -3.54
N SER A 29 27.76 20.56 -2.89
CA SER A 29 28.92 21.05 -2.11
C SER A 29 29.09 20.40 -0.72
N LEU A 30 28.15 19.56 -0.27
CA LEU A 30 28.07 19.06 1.12
C LEU A 30 28.30 17.55 1.24
N SER A 31 28.47 16.82 0.13
CA SER A 31 28.54 15.35 0.11
C SER A 31 29.64 14.81 -0.80
N ASN A 32 29.82 13.48 -0.80
CA ASN A 32 30.72 12.76 -1.69
C ASN A 32 30.16 12.69 -3.12
N ASP A 33 30.96 13.09 -4.11
CA ASP A 33 30.60 13.19 -5.53
C ASP A 33 29.91 11.92 -6.07
N GLN A 34 30.37 10.72 -5.66
CA GLN A 34 29.85 9.44 -6.16
C GLN A 34 28.39 9.17 -5.77
N GLU A 35 27.99 9.59 -4.57
CA GLU A 35 26.61 9.40 -4.08
C GLU A 35 25.67 10.41 -4.76
N ILE A 36 26.15 11.63 -4.98
CA ILE A 36 25.41 12.68 -5.69
C ILE A 36 25.20 12.28 -7.15
N ASP A 37 26.24 11.80 -7.84
CA ASP A 37 26.15 11.31 -9.22
C ASP A 37 25.15 10.16 -9.37
N PHE A 38 25.17 9.22 -8.42
CA PHE A 38 24.21 8.11 -8.39
C PHE A 38 22.77 8.63 -8.24
N LEU A 39 22.52 9.50 -7.26
CA LEU A 39 21.19 10.06 -7.02
C LEU A 39 20.71 10.89 -8.19
N GLN A 40 21.58 11.67 -8.82
CA GLN A 40 21.24 12.46 -9.99
C GLN A 40 20.84 11.56 -11.15
N THR A 41 21.63 10.52 -11.43
CA THR A 41 21.32 9.51 -12.46
C THR A 41 19.97 8.83 -12.20
N LEU A 42 19.70 8.47 -10.95
CA LEU A 42 18.44 7.84 -10.55
C LEU A 42 17.24 8.79 -10.70
N LEU A 43 17.36 10.04 -10.26
CA LEU A 43 16.27 11.02 -10.34
C LEU A 43 15.99 11.48 -11.77
N GLU A 44 17.01 11.48 -12.63
CA GLU A 44 16.91 11.77 -14.07
C GLU A 44 16.56 10.53 -14.92
N SER A 45 16.32 9.36 -14.30
CA SER A 45 15.85 8.16 -15.00
C SER A 45 14.42 8.36 -15.53
N LYS A 46 14.20 7.96 -16.79
CA LYS A 46 12.87 7.96 -17.42
C LYS A 46 11.94 6.93 -16.77
N GLU A 47 12.49 5.81 -16.33
CA GLU A 47 11.77 4.73 -15.66
C GLU A 47 11.22 5.19 -14.31
N LEU A 48 12.06 5.86 -13.49
CA LEU A 48 11.60 6.43 -12.23
C LEU A 48 10.57 7.53 -12.48
N ASN A 49 10.78 8.39 -13.48
CA ASN A 49 9.82 9.43 -13.83
C ASN A 49 8.45 8.86 -14.22
N ALA A 50 8.42 7.81 -15.06
CA ALA A 50 7.19 7.12 -15.43
C ALA A 50 6.49 6.52 -14.20
N LEU A 51 7.25 5.88 -13.31
CA LEU A 51 6.73 5.29 -12.08
C LEU A 51 6.12 6.35 -11.15
N VAL A 52 6.81 7.47 -10.92
CA VAL A 52 6.31 8.56 -10.08
C VAL A 52 5.08 9.20 -10.72
N ASN A 53 5.04 9.38 -12.04
CA ASN A 53 3.86 9.90 -12.74
C ASN A 53 2.62 8.99 -12.55
N VAL A 54 2.81 7.67 -12.65
CA VAL A 54 1.74 6.69 -12.37
C VAL A 54 1.33 6.77 -10.91
N HIS A 55 2.28 6.74 -9.97
CA HIS A 55 2.04 6.85 -8.54
C HIS A 55 1.25 8.12 -8.19
N SER A 56 1.68 9.29 -8.67
CA SER A 56 1.03 10.59 -8.47
C SER A 56 -0.42 10.58 -8.96
N LYS A 57 -0.72 9.94 -10.09
CA LYS A 57 -2.09 9.83 -10.61
C LYS A 57 -2.94 8.88 -9.76
N VAL A 58 -2.41 7.71 -9.39
CA VAL A 58 -3.12 6.72 -8.56
C VAL A 58 -3.36 7.25 -7.15
N ALA A 59 -2.35 7.89 -6.54
CA ALA A 59 -2.44 8.46 -5.20
C ALA A 59 -3.49 9.58 -5.11
N LYS A 60 -3.71 10.35 -6.19
CA LYS A 60 -4.81 11.34 -6.24
C LYS A 60 -6.18 10.68 -6.15
N VAL A 61 -6.38 9.57 -6.86
CA VAL A 61 -7.63 8.79 -6.81
C VAL A 61 -7.84 8.22 -5.41
N GLY A 62 -6.79 7.69 -4.77
CA GLY A 62 -6.86 7.15 -3.42
C GLY A 62 -7.10 8.19 -2.31
N ARG A 63 -6.99 9.49 -2.61
CA ARG A 63 -7.30 10.60 -1.70
C ARG A 63 -8.65 11.27 -2.01
N ASP A 64 -9.36 10.81 -3.03
CA ASP A 64 -10.71 11.30 -3.33
C ASP A 64 -11.70 10.59 -2.41
N ASP A 65 -12.16 11.28 -1.36
CA ASP A 65 -13.12 10.74 -0.39
C ASP A 65 -14.42 10.26 -1.03
N ARG A 66 -14.76 10.73 -2.25
CA ARG A 66 -15.93 10.24 -3.00
C ARG A 66 -15.78 8.79 -3.46
N LEU A 67 -14.56 8.25 -3.46
CA LEU A 67 -14.23 6.89 -3.86
C LEU A 67 -13.93 5.98 -2.65
N ALA A 68 -14.24 6.43 -1.44
CA ALA A 68 -14.08 5.64 -0.23
C ALA A 68 -14.98 4.38 -0.27
N PRO A 69 -14.44 3.19 0.01
CA PRO A 69 -15.23 1.97 0.13
C PRO A 69 -16.29 2.11 1.22
N ILE A 70 -17.52 1.69 0.92
CA ILE A 70 -18.65 1.74 1.87
C ILE A 70 -18.48 0.66 2.96
N LEU A 71 -17.83 -0.46 2.61
CA LEU A 71 -17.54 -1.56 3.50
C LEU A 71 -16.24 -2.26 3.08
N SER A 72 -15.81 -3.27 3.83
CA SER A 72 -14.58 -4.02 3.58
C SER A 72 -14.77 -5.54 3.64
N THR A 73 -16.03 -6.00 3.62
CA THR A 73 -16.45 -7.39 3.86
C THR A 73 -17.45 -7.90 2.81
N SER A 74 -17.36 -7.42 1.57
CA SER A 74 -18.28 -7.78 0.48
C SER A 74 -18.26 -9.27 0.16
N GLY A 75 -17.11 -9.93 0.29
CA GLY A 75 -16.98 -11.38 0.13
C GLY A 75 -17.77 -12.16 1.19
N MET A 76 -17.79 -11.67 2.43
CA MET A 76 -18.57 -12.28 3.52
C MET A 76 -20.07 -12.10 3.27
N ILE A 77 -20.50 -10.89 2.92
CA ILE A 77 -21.91 -10.60 2.57
C ILE A 77 -22.36 -11.46 1.39
N MET A 78 -21.50 -11.64 0.37
CA MET A 78 -21.81 -12.54 -0.75
C MET A 78 -22.07 -13.98 -0.28
N CYS A 79 -21.25 -14.51 0.63
CA CYS A 79 -21.47 -15.85 1.19
C CYS A 79 -22.82 -15.94 1.91
N GLU A 80 -23.14 -14.96 2.76
CA GLU A 80 -24.43 -14.89 3.47
C GLU A 80 -25.61 -14.82 2.49
N VAL A 81 -25.50 -14.02 1.42
CA VAL A 81 -26.53 -13.92 0.36
C VAL A 81 -26.67 -15.25 -0.39
N LEU A 82 -25.56 -15.93 -0.71
CA LEU A 82 -25.60 -17.24 -1.36
C LEU A 82 -26.30 -18.29 -0.49
N GLU A 83 -26.02 -18.31 0.81
CA GLU A 83 -26.71 -19.19 1.77
C GLU A 83 -28.21 -18.94 1.78
N GLN A 84 -28.64 -17.67 1.81
CA GLN A 84 -30.06 -17.30 1.77
C GLN A 84 -30.73 -17.67 0.44
N LEU A 85 -30.08 -17.37 -0.69
CA LEU A 85 -30.60 -17.67 -2.02
C LEU A 85 -30.72 -19.17 -2.27
N SER A 86 -29.79 -19.98 -1.75
CA SER A 86 -29.80 -21.44 -1.91
C SER A 86 -31.12 -22.07 -1.43
N GLN A 87 -31.72 -21.50 -0.39
CA GLN A 87 -32.99 -21.96 0.19
C GLN A 87 -34.19 -21.62 -0.70
N GLN A 88 -34.07 -20.65 -1.61
CA GLN A 88 -35.17 -20.09 -2.41
C GLN A 88 -35.09 -20.41 -3.92
N CYS A 89 -33.97 -20.98 -4.39
CA CYS A 89 -33.72 -21.26 -5.82
C CYS A 89 -34.78 -22.16 -6.49
N HIS A 90 -35.46 -23.00 -5.72
CA HIS A 90 -36.50 -23.90 -6.21
C HIS A 90 -37.88 -23.21 -6.33
N LEU A 91 -38.07 -22.07 -5.68
CA LEU A 91 -39.33 -21.32 -5.63
C LEU A 91 -39.33 -20.12 -6.58
N ASN A 92 -38.16 -19.57 -6.88
CA ASN A 92 -38.02 -18.36 -7.68
C ASN A 92 -36.85 -18.49 -8.68
N GLU A 93 -37.16 -18.27 -9.96
CA GLU A 93 -36.18 -18.27 -11.05
C GLU A 93 -35.16 -17.14 -10.94
N ASP A 94 -35.57 -15.94 -10.51
CA ASP A 94 -34.67 -14.81 -10.27
C ASP A 94 -33.66 -15.14 -9.17
N CYS A 95 -34.10 -15.83 -8.10
CA CYS A 95 -33.20 -16.28 -7.03
C CYS A 95 -32.17 -17.29 -7.54
N ARG A 96 -32.59 -18.22 -8.41
CA ARG A 96 -31.70 -19.20 -9.04
C ARG A 96 -30.69 -18.52 -9.97
N GLU A 97 -31.14 -17.55 -10.77
CA GLU A 97 -30.25 -16.79 -11.64
C GLU A 97 -29.23 -15.98 -10.83
N ALA A 98 -29.66 -15.25 -9.80
CA ALA A 98 -28.79 -14.50 -8.91
C ALA A 98 -27.77 -15.40 -8.19
N PHE A 99 -28.22 -16.56 -7.71
CA PHE A 99 -27.34 -17.55 -7.06
C PHE A 99 -26.24 -18.03 -8.01
N HIS A 100 -26.56 -18.36 -9.25
CA HIS A 100 -25.57 -18.77 -10.24
C HIS A 100 -24.68 -17.61 -10.71
N LEU A 101 -25.23 -16.40 -10.79
CA LEU A 101 -24.48 -15.20 -11.17
C LEU A 101 -23.40 -14.90 -10.13
N LEU A 102 -23.76 -14.83 -8.84
CA LEU A 102 -22.84 -14.56 -7.74
C LEU A 102 -21.72 -15.62 -7.58
N GLN A 103 -21.94 -16.83 -8.07
CA GLN A 103 -20.91 -17.87 -8.12
C GLN A 103 -19.93 -17.74 -9.29
N LYS A 104 -20.15 -16.80 -10.23
CA LYS A 104 -19.22 -16.62 -11.35
C LYS A 104 -17.86 -16.12 -10.83
N PRO A 105 -16.73 -16.72 -11.25
CA PRO A 105 -15.41 -16.39 -10.72
C PRO A 105 -15.05 -14.90 -10.81
N HIS A 106 -15.47 -14.21 -11.88
CA HIS A 106 -15.18 -12.79 -12.05
C HIS A 106 -15.96 -11.90 -11.08
N LEU A 107 -17.18 -12.26 -10.69
CA LEU A 107 -17.92 -11.51 -9.68
C LEU A 107 -17.35 -11.75 -8.29
N GLN A 108 -17.03 -13.00 -7.95
CA GLN A 108 -16.35 -13.30 -6.68
C GLN A 108 -15.01 -12.57 -6.59
N SER A 109 -14.20 -12.63 -7.65
CA SER A 109 -12.90 -11.95 -7.72
C SER A 109 -13.04 -10.43 -7.59
N LEU A 110 -14.10 -9.84 -8.17
CA LEU A 110 -14.37 -8.41 -8.03
C LEU A 110 -14.66 -8.02 -6.58
N LEU A 111 -15.47 -8.82 -5.86
CA LEU A 111 -15.81 -8.56 -4.46
C LEU A 111 -14.61 -8.78 -3.53
N TYR A 112 -13.79 -9.80 -3.78
CA TYR A 112 -12.54 -10.00 -3.03
C TYR A 112 -11.50 -8.92 -3.32
N ALA A 113 -11.37 -8.47 -4.57
CA ALA A 113 -10.50 -7.35 -4.93
C ALA A 113 -10.96 -6.05 -4.27
N HIS A 114 -12.28 -5.82 -4.20
CA HIS A 114 -12.85 -4.71 -3.45
C HIS A 114 -12.43 -4.77 -1.98
N ASP A 115 -12.58 -5.92 -1.32
CA ASP A 115 -12.22 -6.07 0.09
C ASP A 115 -10.72 -5.87 0.32
N ALA A 116 -9.86 -6.42 -0.54
CA ALA A 116 -8.41 -6.20 -0.46
C ALA A 116 -8.02 -4.72 -0.57
N ILE A 117 -8.67 -3.96 -1.46
CA ILE A 117 -8.47 -2.51 -1.59
C ILE A 117 -8.99 -1.78 -0.35
N ALA A 118 -10.19 -2.14 0.13
CA ALA A 118 -10.83 -1.49 1.27
C ALA A 118 -10.09 -1.72 2.59
N GLN A 119 -9.53 -2.91 2.77
CA GLN A 119 -8.70 -3.27 3.92
C GLN A 119 -7.26 -2.78 3.78
N LYS A 120 -6.89 -2.26 2.60
CA LYS A 120 -5.53 -1.86 2.25
C LYS A 120 -4.51 -3.02 2.38
N ASP A 121 -4.94 -4.23 2.06
CA ASP A 121 -4.14 -5.46 2.11
C ASP A 121 -3.05 -5.53 1.00
N PHE A 122 -2.97 -4.49 0.18
CA PHE A 122 -1.90 -4.31 -0.79
C PHE A 122 -0.65 -3.65 -0.20
N TYR A 123 -0.69 -3.16 1.03
CA TYR A 123 0.52 -2.65 1.70
C TYR A 123 1.43 -3.82 2.09
N PRO A 124 2.76 -3.65 2.00
CA PRO A 124 3.68 -4.67 2.44
C PRO A 124 3.48 -4.94 3.93
N HIS A 125 3.19 -6.20 4.25
CA HIS A 125 3.13 -6.67 5.63
C HIS A 125 4.53 -6.74 6.22
N LEU A 126 4.62 -6.44 7.51
CA LEU A 126 5.84 -6.67 8.26
C LEU A 126 6.09 -8.18 8.36
N PRO A 127 7.34 -8.65 8.21
CA PRO A 127 7.66 -10.04 8.49
C PRO A 127 7.35 -10.38 9.95
N ASP A 128 6.94 -11.63 10.19
CA ASP A 128 6.66 -12.14 11.52
C ASP A 128 7.90 -12.05 12.43
N LEU A 129 7.67 -11.79 13.71
CA LEU A 129 8.75 -11.79 14.70
C LEU A 129 9.33 -13.21 14.83
N PRO A 130 10.66 -13.35 14.90
CA PRO A 130 11.27 -14.64 15.19
C PRO A 130 10.83 -15.15 16.56
N ILE A 131 10.59 -16.46 16.65
CA ILE A 131 10.19 -17.14 17.88
C ILE A 131 11.34 -17.01 18.89
N GLU A 132 11.04 -16.58 20.13
CA GLU A 132 12.02 -16.55 21.22
C GLU A 132 12.58 -17.97 21.43
N MET A 133 13.88 -18.14 21.21
CA MET A 133 14.63 -19.35 21.53
C MET A 133 15.24 -19.21 22.93
N ASP A 134 15.39 -20.31 23.66
CA ASP A 134 15.79 -20.36 25.08
C ASP A 134 16.96 -19.41 25.42
N GLU A 135 16.84 -18.70 26.55
CA GLU A 135 17.71 -17.60 27.03
C GLU A 135 19.17 -18.01 27.35
N ASP A 136 19.54 -19.28 27.15
CA ASP A 136 20.85 -19.83 27.52
C ASP A 136 21.94 -19.58 26.46
N GLU A 137 21.58 -19.08 25.28
CA GLU A 137 22.51 -18.59 24.24
C GLU A 137 22.49 -17.06 24.13
N GLU A 138 23.66 -16.46 23.88
CA GLU A 138 23.88 -15.01 23.76
C GLU A 138 22.80 -14.33 22.88
N THR A 139 21.77 -13.75 23.53
CA THR A 139 20.50 -13.47 22.85
C THR A 139 20.56 -12.13 22.11
N ILE A 140 20.39 -12.19 20.79
CA ILE A 140 20.28 -10.99 19.95
C ILE A 140 18.87 -10.42 20.09
N LYS A 141 18.76 -9.20 20.62
CA LYS A 141 17.49 -8.44 20.64
C LYS A 141 17.23 -7.85 19.26
N ILE A 142 16.29 -8.43 18.52
CA ILE A 142 15.83 -7.88 17.24
C ILE A 142 14.78 -6.80 17.55
N VAL A 143 15.10 -5.56 17.22
CA VAL A 143 14.18 -4.43 17.33
C VAL A 143 13.53 -4.19 15.96
N GLN A 144 12.20 -4.30 15.90
CA GLN A 144 11.44 -3.97 14.70
C GLN A 144 11.01 -2.50 14.73
N LEU A 145 11.59 -1.70 13.83
CA LEU A 145 11.22 -0.29 13.67
C LEU A 145 9.98 -0.19 12.78
N VAL A 146 8.84 0.13 13.38
CA VAL A 146 7.60 0.44 12.64
C VAL A 146 7.51 1.93 12.43
N LYS A 147 7.71 2.38 11.18
CA LYS A 147 7.55 3.79 10.80
C LYS A 147 6.06 4.11 10.65
N SER A 148 5.56 5.08 11.43
CA SER A 148 4.24 5.70 11.20
C SER A 148 4.30 6.60 9.95
N ASN A 149 3.14 6.88 9.33
CA ASN A 149 3.04 7.82 8.19
C ASN A 149 3.29 9.30 8.59
N GLU A 150 3.82 9.56 9.78
CA GLU A 150 4.19 10.90 10.20
C GLU A 150 5.57 11.28 9.64
N PRO A 151 5.75 12.53 9.17
CA PRO A 151 7.05 12.98 8.70
C PRO A 151 8.06 12.98 9.86
N LEU A 152 9.16 12.25 9.70
CA LEU A 152 10.15 11.97 10.75
C LEU A 152 11.02 13.18 11.15
N VAL A 153 10.70 14.39 10.69
CA VAL A 153 11.56 15.55 10.98
C VAL A 153 10.71 16.83 11.03
N SER A 154 10.47 17.32 12.24
CA SER A 154 10.35 18.76 12.47
C SER A 154 11.70 19.21 13.06
N PRO A 155 12.41 20.18 12.46
CA PRO A 155 13.66 20.66 13.01
C PRO A 155 13.34 21.46 14.27
N GLY A 156 13.43 20.83 15.44
CA GLY A 156 13.36 21.52 16.73
C GLY A 156 12.55 20.87 17.86
N SER A 157 12.05 19.64 17.74
CA SER A 157 11.37 18.97 18.87
C SER A 157 12.13 17.73 19.34
N ASP A 158 12.43 17.74 20.63
CA ASP A 158 13.11 16.69 21.38
C ASP A 158 12.66 15.28 21.03
N LYS A 159 13.66 14.40 20.95
CA LYS A 159 13.55 12.97 20.68
C LYS A 159 12.68 12.30 21.74
N ASN A 160 11.38 12.21 21.48
CA ASN A 160 10.55 11.16 22.06
C ASN A 160 10.33 10.14 20.94
N PHE A 161 11.19 9.13 20.90
CA PHE A 161 10.97 7.88 20.15
C PHE A 161 9.77 7.14 20.75
N LYS A 162 8.57 7.70 20.61
CA LYS A 162 7.32 6.99 20.84
C LYS A 162 7.02 6.19 19.60
N ASN A 163 7.68 5.03 19.51
CA ASN A 163 7.21 3.79 18.87
C ASN A 163 8.28 2.73 19.10
N ILE A 164 8.56 2.46 20.38
CA ILE A 164 9.13 1.19 20.82
C ILE A 164 7.91 0.39 21.29
N LEU A 165 7.45 -0.55 20.48
CA LEU A 165 6.40 -1.48 20.91
C LEU A 165 6.99 -2.36 22.02
N TYR A 166 6.16 -2.53 23.05
CA TYR A 166 6.47 -3.16 24.33
C TYR A 166 7.03 -4.57 24.16
N MET A 167 8.13 -4.82 24.87
CA MET A 167 8.61 -6.16 25.16
C MET A 167 7.59 -6.94 26.01
N SER A 168 7.49 -8.22 25.67
CA SER A 168 6.93 -9.32 26.46
C SER A 168 7.26 -9.26 27.95
N GLY A 169 6.26 -9.56 28.80
CA GLY A 169 6.44 -10.23 30.09
C GLY A 169 7.02 -9.42 31.26
N TRP A 170 6.14 -8.79 32.05
CA TRP A 170 6.34 -8.70 33.51
C TRP A 170 5.08 -9.21 34.21
N HIS A 171 5.16 -10.43 34.72
CA HIS A 171 4.34 -10.88 35.84
C HIS A 171 4.63 -9.98 37.03
N ASN A 172 3.59 -9.51 37.74
CA ASN A 172 3.51 -9.57 39.20
C ASN A 172 2.13 -9.09 39.68
N HIS A 173 1.37 -10.08 40.18
CA HIS A 173 0.24 -10.02 41.13
C HIS A 173 -0.87 -8.98 40.94
#